data_AF-A0A2C5XMV8-F1
#
_entry.id   AF-A0A2C5XMV8-F1
#
_cell.length_a   1.000
_cell.length_b   1.000
_cell.length_c   1.000
_cell.angle_alpha   90.00
_cell.angle_beta   90.00
_cell.angle_gamma   90.00
#
_symmetry.space_group_name_H-M   'P 1'
#
loop_
_entity.id
_entity.type
_entity.pdbx_description
1 polymer ?
#
loop_
_entity_poly.entity_id
_entity_poly.type
_entity_poly.pdbx_seq_one_letter_code
_entity_poly.pdbx_strand_id
1 'polypeptide(L)'
;MAASYPERPTQAQQADVSSFISLLARLYPCWVCAKDFEAHVKRDAPRVGSRGDLSRWLCQAHNHVNRKLGKPQFDCQQWDERWRTGWRDGRCD
;
A
#
# COMPACT_ATOMS: atom_id res chain seq x y z
N MET A 1 -2.73 -1.16 8.21
CA MET A 1 -1.92 -2.39 8.01
C MET A 1 -0.47 -2.06 7.70
N ALA A 2 -0.12 -1.52 6.52
CA ALA A 2 1.28 -1.29 6.12
C ALA A 2 2.08 -0.44 7.13
N ALA A 3 1.48 0.63 7.65
CA ALA A 3 2.09 1.49 8.68
C ALA A 3 2.44 0.78 10.00
N SER A 4 1.83 -0.36 10.29
CA SER A 4 2.09 -1.17 11.50
C SER A 4 2.93 -2.41 11.20
N TYR A 5 3.30 -2.64 9.94
CA TYR A 5 4.16 -3.76 9.53
C TYR A 5 5.55 -3.66 10.19
N PRO A 6 6.30 -4.75 10.46
CA PRO A 6 7.62 -4.63 11.09
C PRO A 6 8.64 -3.93 10.20
N GLU A 7 9.58 -3.19 10.80
CA GLU A 7 10.76 -2.67 10.08
C GLU A 7 11.65 -3.79 9.56
N ARG A 8 11.72 -4.90 10.32
CA ARG A 8 12.50 -6.10 9.99
C ARG A 8 11.58 -7.32 10.05
N PRO A 9 10.77 -7.57 9.01
CA PRO A 9 9.81 -8.67 9.01
C PRO A 9 10.50 -10.02 8.82
N THR A 10 9.95 -11.06 9.46
CA THR A 10 10.37 -12.45 9.22
C THR A 10 9.94 -12.90 7.82
N GLN A 11 10.56 -13.98 7.30
CA GLN A 11 10.15 -14.55 6.01
C GLN A 11 8.66 -14.95 5.99
N ALA A 12 8.15 -15.47 7.11
CA ALA A 12 6.73 -15.78 7.26
C ALA A 12 5.85 -14.53 7.11
N GLN A 13 6.20 -13.42 7.79
CA GLN A 13 5.45 -12.17 7.68
C GLN A 13 5.51 -11.56 6.27
N GLN A 14 6.61 -11.74 5.55
CA GLN A 14 6.72 -11.33 4.14
C GLN A 14 5.82 -12.16 3.23
N ALA A 15 5.78 -13.48 3.44
CA ALA A 15 4.91 -14.40 2.71
C ALA A 15 3.42 -14.13 3.00
N ASP A 16 3.07 -13.88 4.26
CA ASP A 16 1.71 -13.57 4.69
C ASP A 16 1.19 -12.30 4.03
N VAL A 17 1.97 -11.21 4.03
CA VAL A 17 1.55 -9.95 3.38
C VAL A 17 1.45 -10.11 1.87
N SER A 18 2.39 -10.81 1.24
CA SER A 18 2.35 -11.07 -0.21
C SER A 18 1.09 -11.86 -0.59
N SER A 19 0.74 -12.87 0.23
CA SER A 19 -0.47 -13.68 0.06
C SER A 19 -1.73 -12.86 0.31
N PHE A 20 -1.76 -12.04 1.36
CA PHE A 20 -2.86 -11.14 1.68
C PHE A 20 -3.15 -10.16 0.53
N ILE A 21 -2.13 -9.49 -0.01
CA ILE A 21 -2.29 -8.56 -1.15
C ILE A 21 -2.82 -9.31 -2.39
N SER A 22 -2.30 -10.51 -2.65
CA SER A 22 -2.77 -11.34 -3.77
C SER A 22 -4.20 -11.84 -3.60
N LEU A 23 -4.64 -12.11 -2.38
CA LEU A 23 -6.03 -12.45 -2.06
C LEU A 23 -6.93 -11.23 -2.18
N LEU A 24 -6.52 -10.08 -1.64
CA LEU A 24 -7.24 -8.82 -1.77
C LEU A 24 -7.47 -8.45 -3.23
N ALA A 25 -6.45 -8.57 -4.08
CA ALA A 25 -6.55 -8.27 -5.51
C ALA A 25 -7.59 -9.14 -6.23
N ARG A 26 -7.79 -10.39 -5.79
CA ARG A 26 -8.76 -11.33 -6.37
C ARG A 26 -10.17 -11.19 -5.79
N LEU A 27 -10.27 -10.90 -4.49
CA LEU A 27 -11.52 -10.97 -3.74
C LEU A 27 -12.19 -9.61 -3.55
N TYR A 28 -11.57 -8.52 -4.01
CA TYR A 28 -12.17 -7.19 -3.89
C TYR A 28 -13.51 -7.15 -4.66
N PRO A 29 -14.62 -6.74 -4.01
CA PRO A 29 -15.98 -6.99 -4.53
C PRO A 29 -16.32 -6.19 -5.79
N CYS A 30 -15.59 -5.10 -6.07
CA CYS A 30 -15.68 -4.38 -7.33
C CYS A 30 -14.84 -5.11 -8.40
N TRP A 31 -15.48 -5.86 -9.30
CA TRP A 31 -14.77 -6.69 -10.30
C TRP A 31 -13.82 -5.90 -11.22
N VAL A 32 -14.22 -4.69 -11.66
CA VAL A 32 -13.33 -3.83 -12.49
C VAL A 32 -12.12 -3.34 -11.70
N CYS A 33 -12.32 -3.03 -10.42
CA CYS A 33 -11.26 -2.58 -9.53
C CYS A 33 -10.29 -3.74 -9.21
N ALA A 34 -10.84 -4.93 -8.95
CA ALA A 34 -10.09 -6.16 -8.69
C ALA A 34 -9.20 -6.54 -9.88
N LYS A 35 -9.76 -6.59 -11.10
CA LYS A 35 -8.99 -6.89 -12.32
C LYS A 35 -7.84 -5.90 -12.54
N ASP A 36 -8.10 -4.61 -12.34
CA ASP A 36 -7.07 -3.58 -12.47
C ASP A 36 -5.97 -3.73 -11.41
N PHE A 37 -6.36 -3.99 -10.15
CA PHE A 37 -5.41 -4.18 -9.07
C PHE A 37 -4.59 -5.47 -9.23
N GLU A 38 -5.20 -6.55 -9.68
CA GLU A 38 -4.51 -7.80 -10.01
C GLU A 38 -3.47 -7.58 -11.12
N ALA A 39 -3.83 -6.84 -12.18
CA ALA A 39 -2.89 -6.48 -13.24
C ALA A 39 -1.75 -5.58 -12.72
N HIS A 40 -2.05 -4.64 -11.82
CA HIS A 40 -1.05 -3.80 -11.17
C HIS A 40 -0.08 -4.65 -10.34
N VAL A 41 -0.57 -5.54 -9.47
CA VAL A 41 0.26 -6.41 -8.61
C VAL A 41 1.15 -7.34 -9.43
N LYS A 42 0.67 -7.86 -10.57
CA LYS A 42 1.48 -8.68 -11.48
C LYS A 42 2.63 -7.90 -12.11
N ARG A 43 2.42 -6.60 -12.42
CA ARG A 43 3.43 -5.74 -13.03
C ARG A 43 4.41 -5.16 -12.02
N ASP A 44 3.93 -4.75 -10.86
CA ASP A 44 4.72 -4.17 -9.76
C ASP A 44 4.40 -4.93 -8.48
N ALA A 45 5.17 -5.97 -8.21
CA ALA A 45 4.97 -6.84 -7.06
C ALA A 45 5.13 -6.08 -5.73
N PRO A 46 4.36 -6.44 -4.68
CA PRO A 46 4.45 -5.79 -3.39
C PRO A 46 5.84 -5.93 -2.79
N ARG A 47 6.42 -4.79 -2.38
CA ARG A 47 7.73 -4.73 -1.72
C ARG A 47 7.54 -4.94 -0.23
N VAL A 48 7.76 -6.16 0.24
CA VAL A 48 7.49 -6.57 1.63
C VAL A 48 8.73 -6.61 2.52
N GLY A 49 9.87 -6.09 2.07
CA GLY A 49 11.14 -6.19 2.81
C GLY A 49 11.19 -5.40 4.13
N SER A 50 10.34 -4.37 4.28
CA SER A 50 10.25 -3.54 5.47
C SER A 50 8.92 -2.79 5.53
N ARG A 51 8.60 -2.19 6.67
CA ARG A 51 7.49 -1.24 6.83
C ARG A 51 7.53 -0.12 5.79
N GLY A 52 8.70 0.50 5.63
CA GLY A 52 8.90 1.60 4.71
C GLY A 52 8.66 1.19 3.26
N ASP A 53 9.16 0.02 2.85
CA ASP A 53 8.99 -0.47 1.48
C ASP A 53 7.54 -0.79 1.16
N LEU A 54 6.86 -1.49 2.08
CA LEU A 54 5.46 -1.84 1.91
C LEU A 54 4.57 -0.60 1.89
N SER A 55 4.81 0.36 2.78
CA SER A 55 4.02 1.58 2.87
C SER A 55 4.20 2.49 1.65
N ARG A 56 5.44 2.61 1.15
CA ARG A 56 5.72 3.35 -0.10
C ARG A 56 5.11 2.66 -1.31
N TRP A 57 5.24 1.34 -1.43
CA TRP A 57 4.63 0.59 -2.54
C TRP A 57 3.10 0.74 -2.52
N LEU A 58 2.47 0.61 -1.35
CA LEU A 58 1.02 0.74 -1.24
C LEU A 58 0.54 2.17 -1.56
N CYS A 59 1.30 3.19 -1.16
CA CYS A 59 1.03 4.56 -1.59
C CYS A 59 1.12 4.74 -3.11
N GLN A 60 2.15 4.17 -3.74
CA GLN A 60 2.32 4.22 -5.20
C GLN A 60 1.20 3.48 -5.94
N ALA A 61 0.76 2.33 -5.42
CA ALA A 61 -0.39 1.59 -5.93
C ALA A 61 -1.69 2.41 -5.80
N HIS A 62 -1.89 3.10 -4.68
CA HIS A 62 -3.02 4.02 -4.52
C HIS A 62 -2.95 5.18 -5.52
N ASN A 63 -1.76 5.75 -5.74
CA ASN A 63 -1.56 6.82 -6.71
C ASN A 63 -1.75 6.37 -8.16
N HIS A 64 -1.51 5.10 -8.48
CA HIS A 64 -1.87 4.56 -9.79
C HIS A 64 -3.37 4.70 -10.04
N VAL A 65 -4.20 4.34 -9.05
CA VAL A 65 -5.66 4.52 -9.13
C VAL A 65 -6.03 6.01 -9.18
N ASN A 66 -5.38 6.87 -8.38
CA ASN A 66 -5.62 8.31 -8.43
C ASN A 66 -5.38 8.88 -9.83
N ARG A 67 -4.23 8.59 -10.44
CA ARG A 67 -3.92 9.03 -11.81
C ARG A 67 -4.95 8.53 -12.82
N LYS A 68 -5.31 7.24 -12.74
CA LYS A 68 -6.32 6.63 -13.63
C LYS A 68 -7.68 7.33 -13.54
N LEU A 69 -8.05 7.81 -12.36
CA LEU A 69 -9.33 8.48 -12.11
C LEU A 69 -9.25 10.01 -12.18
N GLY A 70 -8.11 10.58 -12.63
CA GLY A 70 -7.93 12.04 -12.70
C GLY A 70 -7.88 12.74 -11.35
N LYS A 71 -7.52 12.03 -10.27
CA LYS A 71 -7.37 12.59 -8.92
C LYS A 71 -5.94 13.09 -8.68
N PRO A 72 -5.76 14.09 -7.79
CA PRO A 72 -4.44 14.49 -7.33
C PRO A 72 -3.66 13.30 -6.75
N GLN A 73 -2.34 13.30 -6.97
CA GLN A 73 -1.46 12.31 -6.38
C GLN A 73 -1.11 12.72 -4.95
N PHE A 74 -1.07 11.74 -4.05
CA PHE A 74 -0.58 11.92 -2.70
C PHE A 74 0.96 11.88 -2.70
N ASP A 75 1.61 12.73 -1.91
CA ASP A 75 3.05 12.66 -1.73
C ASP A 75 3.44 11.45 -0.88
N CYS A 76 4.00 10.43 -1.52
CA CYS A 76 4.38 9.20 -0.83
C CYS A 76 5.52 9.37 0.17
N GLN A 77 6.16 10.53 0.30
CA GLN A 77 7.06 10.80 1.42
C GLN A 77 6.30 11.02 2.74
N GLN A 78 5.04 11.44 2.66
CA GLN A 78 4.20 11.77 3.81
C GLN A 78 3.36 10.58 4.32
N TRP A 79 3.68 9.35 3.88
CA TRP A 79 2.91 8.17 4.27
C TRP A 79 2.92 7.94 5.79
N ASP A 80 4.03 8.23 6.46
CA ASP A 80 4.21 7.95 7.89
C ASP A 80 3.37 8.90 8.75
N GLU A 81 3.42 10.19 8.42
CA GLU A 81 2.60 11.23 9.06
C GLU A 81 1.11 10.95 8.85
N ARG A 82 0.72 10.64 7.62
CA ARG A 82 -0.69 10.43 7.28
C ARG A 82 -1.30 9.18 7.93
N TRP A 83 -0.53 8.11 8.11
CA TRP A 83 -1.08 6.80 8.45
C TRP A 83 -0.51 6.17 9.74
N ARG A 84 0.46 6.81 10.41
CA ARG A 84 1.05 6.30 11.66
C ARG A 84 1.20 7.35 12.76
N THR A 85 1.87 8.46 12.48
CA THR A 85 2.35 9.36 13.54
C THR A 85 1.49 10.59 13.76
N GLY A 86 0.61 10.93 12.80
CA GLY A 86 0.03 12.26 12.75
C GLY A 86 1.00 13.26 12.11
N TRP A 87 0.46 14.42 11.75
CA TRP A 87 1.19 15.49 11.08
C TRP A 87 2.08 16.26 12.06
N ARG A 88 3.27 16.69 11.60
CA ARG A 88 4.24 17.41 12.43
C ARG A 88 3.76 18.76 12.97
N ASP A 89 2.72 19.34 12.38
CA ASP A 89 2.11 20.60 12.81
C ASP A 89 1.14 20.42 13.99
N GLY A 90 0.97 19.20 14.50
CA GLY A 90 0.14 18.90 15.67
C GLY A 90 -1.36 18.92 15.41
N ARG A 91 -1.82 19.05 14.15
CA ARG A 91 -3.27 19.12 13.84
C ARG A 91 -4.05 17.82 14.07
N CYS A 92 -3.37 16.76 14.52
CA CYS A 92 -3.95 15.47 14.85
C CYS A 92 -3.80 15.12 16.34
N ASP A 93 -3.27 16.04 17.15
CA ASP A 93 -3.19 15.90 18.61
C ASP A 93 -4.55 16.16 19.28
#